data_AF-A0A2P8LEA0-F1
#
_entry.id   AF-A0A2P8LEA0-F1
#
_cell.length_a   1.000
_cell.length_b   1.000
_cell.length_c   1.000
_cell.angle_alpha   90.00
_cell.angle_beta   90.00
_cell.angle_gamma   90.00
#
_symmetry.space_group_name_H-M   'P 1'
#
loop_
_entity.id
_entity.type
_entity.pdbx_description
1 polymer ?
#
loop_
_entity_poly.entity_id
_entity_poly.type
_entity_poly.pdbx_seq_one_letter_code
_entity_poly.pdbx_strand_id
1 'polypeptide(L)'
;MATDFTKGRYNVYAGRGPIAPLIGRIDEDEFVRNNSGELLYRIDGDEVYTAGATAKYLGRISETEGGRAMVVDDNHFAHLAIVPD
;
A
#
# COMPACT_ATOMS: atom_id res chain seq x y z
N MET A 1 -8.88 13.68 2.21
CA MET A 1 -7.87 14.45 1.46
C MET A 1 -6.88 13.39 1.04
N ALA A 2 -6.89 12.95 -0.21
CA ALA A 2 -6.07 11.82 -0.64
C ALA A 2 -4.58 12.07 -0.32
N THR A 3 -3.95 11.09 0.31
CA THR A 3 -2.56 11.09 0.73
C THR A 3 -1.75 10.96 -0.53
N ASP A 4 -0.92 11.97 -0.77
CA ASP A 4 -0.08 12.01 -1.94
C ASP A 4 1.11 11.05 -1.74
N PHE A 5 0.93 9.80 -2.15
CA PHE A 5 1.98 8.79 -2.07
C PHE A 5 3.13 9.07 -3.06
N THR A 6 2.98 10.03 -3.96
CA THR A 6 4.03 10.49 -4.89
C THR A 6 5.05 11.44 -4.24
N LYS A 7 4.82 11.88 -3.00
CA LYS A 7 5.67 12.87 -2.31
C LYS A 7 6.36 12.35 -1.05
N GLY A 8 6.40 11.04 -0.87
CA GLY A 8 7.01 10.45 0.31
C GLY A 8 7.43 9.00 0.11
N ARG A 9 8.24 8.53 1.07
CA ARG A 9 8.60 7.13 1.19
C ARG A 9 7.68 6.46 2.18
N TYR A 10 7.17 5.30 1.80
CA TYR A 10 6.25 4.56 2.64
C TYR A 10 6.65 3.09 2.68
N ASN A 11 6.60 2.52 3.87
CA ASN A 11 6.78 1.11 4.13
C ASN A 11 5.42 0.40 4.06
N VAL A 12 5.36 -0.71 3.32
CA VAL A 12 4.15 -1.52 3.13
C VAL A 12 4.31 -2.85 3.86
N TYR A 13 3.40 -3.10 4.79
CA TYR A 13 3.36 -4.30 5.63
C TYR A 13 2.18 -5.18 5.23
N ALA A 14 2.35 -6.51 5.26
CA ALA A 14 1.28 -7.47 4.99
C ALA A 14 0.37 -7.66 6.21
N GLY A 15 -0.76 -6.94 6.26
CA GLY A 15 -1.79 -7.07 7.28
C GLY A 15 -2.10 -5.74 7.98
N ARG A 16 -2.49 -5.82 9.26
CA ARG A 16 -2.92 -4.68 10.09
C ARG A 16 -1.76 -3.93 10.77
N GLY A 17 -0.85 -3.35 10.01
CA GLY A 17 0.12 -2.37 10.52
C GLY A 17 1.56 -2.87 10.65
N PRO A 18 2.45 -2.09 11.31
CA PRO A 18 3.90 -2.35 11.38
C PRO A 18 4.29 -3.55 12.25
N ILE A 19 3.32 -4.20 12.90
CA ILE A 19 3.51 -5.49 13.57
C ILE A 19 3.64 -6.65 12.57
N ALA A 20 3.16 -6.43 11.34
CA ALA A 20 3.18 -7.43 10.29
C ALA A 20 4.52 -7.39 9.52
N PRO A 21 4.87 -8.43 8.75
CA PRO A 21 6.09 -8.44 7.98
C PRO A 21 6.06 -7.35 6.90
N LEU A 22 7.16 -6.59 6.80
CA LEU A 22 7.39 -5.64 5.71
C LEU A 22 7.50 -6.43 4.39
N ILE A 23 6.63 -6.12 3.44
CA ILE A 23 6.62 -6.79 2.14
C ILE A 23 7.22 -5.92 1.04
N GLY A 24 7.13 -4.61 1.19
CA GLY A 24 7.62 -3.70 0.17
C GLY A 24 7.63 -2.26 0.63
N ARG A 25 8.03 -1.38 -0.28
CA ARG A 25 8.13 0.06 -0.06
C ARG A 25 7.65 0.80 -1.29
N ILE A 26 7.17 2.02 -1.08
CA ILE A 26 6.82 2.99 -2.10
C ILE A 26 7.89 4.07 -2.08
N ASP A 27 8.38 4.45 -3.25
CA ASP A 27 9.44 5.45 -3.40
C ASP A 27 8.94 6.54 -4.35
N GLU A 28 8.08 7.42 -3.82
CA GLU A 28 7.59 8.62 -4.52
C GLU A 28 6.89 8.35 -5.88
N ASP A 29 6.34 7.15 -6.07
CA ASP A 29 5.87 6.71 -7.39
C ASP A 29 4.63 5.83 -7.39
N GLU A 30 3.91 5.71 -6.27
CA GLU A 30 2.66 4.91 -6.15
C GLU A 30 2.83 3.40 -6.40
N PHE A 31 4.07 2.92 -6.58
CA PHE A 31 4.38 1.52 -6.82
C PHE A 31 4.99 0.88 -5.58
N VAL A 32 4.40 -0.23 -5.14
CA VAL A 32 4.95 -1.02 -4.04
C VAL A 32 5.95 -2.01 -4.60
N ARG A 33 7.23 -1.86 -4.23
CA ARG A 33 8.30 -2.78 -4.63
C ARG A 33 8.83 -3.57 -3.44
N ASN A 34 9.15 -4.84 -3.65
CA ASN A 34 9.84 -5.63 -2.64
C ASN A 34 11.32 -5.23 -2.53
N ASN A 35 12.04 -5.81 -1.56
CA ASN A 35 13.47 -5.55 -1.38
C ASN A 35 14.35 -6.01 -2.57
N SER A 36 13.82 -6.88 -3.43
CA SER A 36 14.48 -7.33 -4.67
C SER A 36 14.20 -6.40 -5.86
N GLY A 37 13.39 -5.34 -5.68
CA GLY A 37 13.00 -4.40 -6.73
C GLY A 37 11.82 -4.84 -7.60
N GLU A 38 11.17 -5.96 -7.25
CA GLU A 38 10.00 -6.45 -7.99
C GLU A 38 8.75 -5.69 -7.56
N LEU A 39 7.96 -5.25 -8.55
CA LEU A 39 6.65 -4.65 -8.32
C LEU A 39 5.70 -5.71 -7.75
N LEU A 40 5.16 -5.43 -6.56
CA LEU A 40 4.17 -6.26 -5.89
C LEU A 40 2.76 -5.71 -6.05
N TYR A 41 2.60 -4.40 -5.87
CA TYR A 41 1.30 -3.72 -5.94
C TYR A 41 1.44 -2.37 -6.64
N ARG A 42 0.33 -1.90 -7.19
CA ARG A 42 0.16 -0.58 -7.78
C ARG A 42 -0.97 0.13 -7.06
N ILE A 43 -0.72 1.37 -6.68
CA ILE A 43 -1.74 2.27 -6.16
C ILE A 43 -2.26 3.11 -7.33
N ASP A 44 -3.57 3.28 -7.39
CA ASP A 44 -4.25 4.13 -8.36
C ASP A 44 -5.24 5.00 -7.57
N GLY A 45 -4.77 6.19 -7.15
CA GLY A 45 -5.50 7.04 -6.21
C GLY A 45 -5.75 6.35 -4.87
N ASP A 46 -7.02 6.05 -4.59
CA ASP A 46 -7.46 5.39 -3.36
C ASP A 46 -7.60 3.86 -3.51
N GLU A 47 -7.23 3.28 -4.65
CA GLU A 47 -7.39 1.85 -4.90
C GLU A 47 -6.04 1.15 -5.04
N VAL A 48 -5.95 -0.08 -4.55
CA VAL A 48 -4.73 -0.88 -4.64
C VAL A 48 -4.98 -2.14 -5.44
N TYR A 49 -4.09 -2.35 -6.40
CA TYR A 49 -4.11 -3.47 -7.32
C TYR A 49 -2.83 -4.29 -7.17
N THR A 50 -2.91 -5.59 -7.43
CA THR A 50 -1.69 -6.42 -7.57
C THR A 50 -0.92 -5.99 -8.82
N ALA A 51 0.41 -6.00 -8.74
CA ALA A 51 1.26 -5.74 -9.90
C ALA A 51 1.23 -6.93 -10.87
N GLY A 52 1.41 -6.65 -12.16
CA GLY A 52 1.46 -7.64 -13.25
C GLY A 52 0.38 -7.47 -14.31
N ALA A 53 0.41 -8.34 -15.33
CA ALA A 53 -0.53 -8.31 -16.45
C ALA A 53 -1.99 -8.65 -16.05
N THR A 54 -2.17 -9.36 -14.94
CA THR A 54 -3.47 -9.69 -14.36
C THR A 54 -3.68 -8.90 -13.07
N ALA A 55 -3.58 -7.58 -13.14
CA ALA A 55 -3.80 -6.71 -12.00
C ALA A 55 -5.18 -6.95 -11.40
N LYS A 56 -5.22 -7.44 -10.16
CA LYS A 56 -6.45 -7.72 -9.43
C LYS A 56 -6.63 -6.67 -8.35
N TYR A 57 -7.85 -6.13 -8.27
CA TYR A 57 -8.23 -5.25 -7.18
C TYR A 57 -8.06 -5.98 -5.84
N LEU A 58 -7.29 -5.38 -4.95
CA LEU A 58 -7.03 -5.90 -3.60
C LEU A 58 -7.94 -5.24 -2.57
N GLY A 59 -8.11 -3.93 -2.69
CA GLY A 59 -8.90 -3.14 -1.75
C GLY A 59 -8.64 -1.65 -1.94
N ARG A 60 -9.30 -0.86 -1.10
CA ARG A 60 -9.17 0.60 -1.08
C ARG A 60 -8.26 1.04 0.06
N ILE A 61 -7.56 2.13 -0.16
CA ILE A 61 -6.77 2.85 0.83
C ILE A 61 -7.73 3.57 1.77
N SER A 62 -7.61 3.24 3.05
CA SER A 62 -8.25 3.91 4.15
C SER A 62 -7.17 4.61 4.96
N GLU A 63 -7.13 5.92 4.86
CA GLU A 63 -6.22 6.76 5.61
C GLU A 63 -6.57 6.74 7.09
N THR A 64 -5.55 6.81 7.92
CA THR A 64 -5.64 6.87 9.37
C THR A 64 -4.81 8.04 9.88
N GLU A 65 -4.95 8.40 11.14
CA GLU A 65 -4.19 9.53 11.71
C GLU A 65 -2.67 9.31 11.62
N GLY A 66 -1.95 10.40 11.35
CA GLY A 66 -0.49 10.41 11.29
C GLY A 66 0.11 10.00 9.95
N GLY A 67 -0.62 10.14 8.83
CA GLY A 67 -0.11 9.85 7.48
C GLY A 67 0.01 8.36 7.16
N ARG A 68 -0.54 7.50 8.02
CA ARG A 68 -0.63 6.06 7.82
C ARG A 68 -1.89 5.74 7.03
N ALA A 69 -1.82 4.73 6.18
CA ALA A 69 -2.99 4.23 5.47
C ALA A 69 -3.06 2.71 5.56
N MET A 70 -4.27 2.15 5.41
CA MET A 70 -4.50 0.72 5.40
C MET A 70 -5.30 0.35 4.16
N VAL A 71 -4.91 -0.73 3.49
CA VAL A 71 -5.66 -1.27 2.36
C VAL A 71 -6.69 -2.25 2.90
N VAL A 72 -7.96 -1.89 2.79
CA VAL A 72 -9.11 -2.66 3.26
C VAL A 72 -9.98 -3.06 2.08
N ASP A 73 -10.43 -4.32 2.08
CA ASP A 73 -11.40 -4.81 1.11
C ASP A 73 -12.85 -4.46 1.52
N ASP A 74 -13.81 -4.89 0.69
CA ASP A 74 -15.24 -4.68 0.95
C ASP A 74 -15.75 -5.36 2.23
N ASN A 75 -15.04 -6.39 2.71
CA ASN A 75 -15.34 -7.07 3.97
C ASN A 75 -14.70 -6.39 5.19
N HIS A 76 -14.08 -5.21 5.02
CA HIS A 76 -13.33 -4.49 6.05
C HIS A 76 -12.12 -5.30 6.58
N PHE A 77 -11.63 -6.24 5.77
CA PHE A 77 -10.41 -6.96 6.06
C PHE A 77 -9.21 -6.16 5.55
N ALA A 78 -8.28 -5.87 6.45
CA ALA A 78 -7.09 -5.11 6.10
C ALA A 78 -6.02 -6.07 5.58
N HIS A 79 -5.71 -5.93 4.29
CA HIS A 79 -4.72 -6.75 3.61
C HIS A 79 -3.32 -6.16 3.73
N LEU A 80 -3.21 -4.83 3.68
CA LEU A 80 -1.93 -4.12 3.74
C LEU A 80 -2.01 -2.92 4.67
N ALA A 81 -0.87 -2.52 5.20
CA ALA A 81 -0.71 -1.24 5.87
C ALA A 81 0.46 -0.47 5.28
N ILE A 82 0.21 0.78 4.92
CA ILE A 82 1.15 1.73 4.37
C ILE A 82 1.49 2.71 5.48
N VAL A 83 2.76 2.78 5.86
CA VAL A 83 3.24 3.61 6.96
C VAL A 83 4.34 4.50 6.41
N PRO A 84 4.33 5.82 6.67
CA PRO A 84 5.41 6.70 6.26
C PRO A 84 6.72 6.28 6.94
N ASP A 85 7.82 6.32 6.20
CA ASP A 85 9.19 6.10 6.70
C ASP A 85 9.67 7.27 7.56
#